data_AF-A0A6N9BSG2-F1
#
_entry.id   AF-A0A6N9BSG2-F1
#
_cell.length_a   1.000
_cell.length_b   1.000
_cell.length_c   1.000
_cell.angle_alpha   90.00
_cell.angle_beta   90.00
_cell.angle_gamma   90.00
#
_symmetry.space_group_name_H-M   'P 1'
#
loop_
_entity.id
_entity.type
_entity.pdbx_description
1 polymer ?
#
loop_
_entity_poly.entity_id
_entity_poly.type
_entity_poly.pdbx_seq_one_letter_code
_entity_poly.pdbx_strand_id
1 'polypeptide(L)'
;MEAARRNDRRRVRALIEAGAKGTAKQLMDAARAAETNVVAALIESGAKGTRSQLETAARMRELAVVTALIQSGAKGTRPQTLEAASRNEPAVVDALARSGVDLDAVLFEAALHGEAEAIPVLIECGADPNAPDRNGSVPLYAAAALRGRRRVKVDAIRRLREAGADPDDSGNGFEPILHSVAKSVGWGYAPSPVEHIGVLLEAGADPDARDHNGTTALHAVVSAYVHDRAEERDPAPYAAAIAALLAGGASPNARDSFGRTPLECATGNPRRADPAVLAALGKSAADRLRAPYRATRRR
;
A
#
# COMPACT_ATOMS: atom_id res chain seq x y z
N MET A 1 -1.45 -23.78 35.95
CA MET A 1 -2.72 -23.71 35.18
C MET A 1 -3.94 -23.75 36.10
N GLU A 2 -4.28 -24.87 36.73
CA GLU A 2 -5.49 -24.98 37.58
C GLU A 2 -5.52 -23.97 38.75
N ALA A 3 -4.40 -23.81 39.46
CA ALA A 3 -4.26 -22.80 40.51
C ALA A 3 -4.50 -21.37 39.99
N ALA A 4 -4.02 -21.06 38.78
CA ALA A 4 -4.21 -19.74 38.17
C ALA A 4 -5.66 -19.51 37.72
N ARG A 5 -6.36 -20.55 37.21
CA ARG A 5 -7.80 -20.49 36.90
C ARG A 5 -8.65 -20.20 38.15
N ARG A 6 -8.25 -20.77 39.30
CA ARG A 6 -8.88 -20.51 40.61
C ARG A 6 -8.45 -19.19 41.26
N ASN A 7 -7.60 -18.41 40.60
CA ASN A 7 -7.00 -17.18 41.15
C ASN A 7 -6.25 -17.41 42.48
N ASP A 8 -5.72 -18.60 42.70
CA ASP A 8 -4.94 -18.96 43.89
C ASP A 8 -3.49 -18.48 43.75
N ARG A 9 -3.29 -17.18 44.00
CA ARG A 9 -1.98 -16.51 43.84
C ARG A 9 -0.88 -17.11 44.70
N ARG A 10 -1.22 -17.60 45.91
CA ARG A 10 -0.24 -18.22 46.83
C ARG A 10 0.28 -19.51 46.25
N ARG A 11 -0.62 -20.37 45.76
CA ARG A 11 -0.23 -21.64 45.14
C ARG A 11 0.50 -21.44 43.81
N VAL A 12 0.12 -20.45 43.01
CA VAL A 12 0.86 -20.08 41.79
C VAL A 12 2.29 -19.69 42.13
N ARG A 13 2.50 -18.78 43.09
CA ARG A 13 3.84 -18.35 43.48
C ARG A 13 4.70 -19.50 44.02
N ALA A 14 4.14 -20.33 44.89
CA ALA A 14 4.85 -21.50 45.41
C ALA A 14 5.29 -22.47 44.31
N LEU A 15 4.46 -22.67 43.28
CA LEU A 15 4.82 -23.52 42.13
C LEU A 15 5.94 -22.88 41.28
N ILE A 16 5.92 -21.56 41.07
CA ILE A 16 6.96 -20.84 40.33
C ILE A 16 8.29 -20.90 41.09
N GLU A 17 8.28 -20.67 42.41
CA GLU A 17 9.46 -20.79 43.28
C GLU A 17 10.02 -22.22 43.30
N ALA A 18 9.16 -23.22 43.18
CA ALA A 18 9.55 -24.63 43.01
C ALA A 18 10.08 -24.95 41.58
N GLY A 19 10.18 -23.97 40.69
CA GLY A 19 10.75 -24.10 39.35
C GLY A 19 9.77 -24.45 38.24
N ALA A 20 8.45 -24.38 38.48
CA ALA A 20 7.47 -24.56 37.43
C ALA A 20 7.61 -23.46 36.37
N LYS A 21 7.77 -23.86 35.10
CA LYS A 21 7.86 -22.94 33.96
C LYS A 21 6.71 -23.15 33.00
N GLY A 22 6.12 -22.04 32.57
CA GLY A 22 5.14 -22.00 31.50
C GLY A 22 5.78 -22.26 30.15
N THR A 23 5.04 -22.96 29.29
CA THR A 23 5.42 -23.20 27.89
C THR A 23 4.69 -22.26 26.94
N ALA A 24 5.25 -22.02 25.76
CA ALA A 24 4.59 -21.23 24.72
C ALA A 24 3.23 -21.84 24.29
N LYS A 25 3.10 -23.17 24.31
CA LYS A 25 1.83 -23.85 24.01
C LYS A 25 0.77 -23.53 25.07
N GLN A 26 1.09 -23.67 26.35
CA GLN A 26 0.17 -23.33 27.44
C GLN A 26 -0.24 -21.86 27.39
N LEU A 27 0.69 -20.97 27.01
CA LEU A 27 0.42 -19.54 26.86
C LEU A 27 -0.50 -19.27 25.66
N MET A 28 -0.35 -19.99 24.55
CA MET A 28 -1.25 -19.91 23.40
C MET A 28 -2.66 -20.42 23.73
N ASP A 29 -2.76 -21.56 24.41
CA ASP A 29 -4.05 -22.15 24.80
C ASP A 29 -4.79 -21.22 25.77
N ALA A 30 -4.08 -20.63 26.74
CA ALA A 30 -4.63 -19.65 27.67
C ALA A 30 -5.06 -18.35 26.97
N ALA A 31 -4.26 -17.85 26.00
CA ALA A 31 -4.60 -16.67 25.21
C ALA A 31 -5.84 -16.88 24.33
N ARG A 32 -6.00 -18.07 23.73
CA ARG A 32 -7.21 -18.44 22.95
C ARG A 32 -8.46 -18.54 23.82
N ALA A 33 -8.30 -18.97 25.06
CA ALA A 33 -9.38 -19.13 26.02
C ALA A 33 -9.65 -17.85 26.85
N ALA A 34 -8.97 -16.73 26.56
CA ALA A 34 -9.07 -15.49 27.32
C ALA A 34 -8.82 -15.67 28.84
N GLU A 35 -7.97 -16.64 29.22
CA GLU A 35 -7.67 -16.93 30.62
C GLU A 35 -6.61 -15.97 31.17
N THR A 36 -6.96 -14.70 31.38
CA THR A 36 -6.03 -13.62 31.76
C THR A 36 -5.15 -13.94 32.98
N ASN A 37 -5.72 -14.55 34.02
CA ASN A 37 -4.97 -14.97 35.22
C ASN A 37 -3.95 -16.07 34.91
N VAL A 38 -4.29 -16.95 33.96
CA VAL A 38 -3.42 -18.06 33.54
C VAL A 38 -2.30 -17.54 32.66
N VAL A 39 -2.59 -16.61 31.75
CA VAL A 39 -1.60 -15.89 30.94
C VAL A 39 -0.59 -15.16 31.85
N ALA A 40 -1.07 -14.40 32.83
CA ALA A 40 -0.21 -13.69 33.79
C ALA A 40 0.72 -14.66 34.55
N ALA A 41 0.17 -15.74 35.11
CA ALA A 41 0.95 -16.75 35.83
C ALA A 41 2.01 -17.44 34.93
N LEU A 42 1.69 -17.69 33.67
CA LEU A 42 2.63 -18.29 32.72
C LEU A 42 3.77 -17.33 32.39
N ILE A 43 3.48 -16.05 32.20
CA ILE A 43 4.51 -15.03 31.95
C ILE A 43 5.39 -14.81 33.18
N GLU A 44 4.81 -14.72 34.39
CA GLU A 44 5.55 -14.65 35.65
C GLU A 44 6.49 -15.85 35.85
N SER A 45 6.09 -17.04 35.38
CA SER A 45 6.92 -18.24 35.41
C SER A 45 8.05 -18.26 34.35
N GLY A 46 8.16 -17.21 33.53
CA GLY A 46 9.20 -17.04 32.52
C GLY A 46 8.80 -17.44 31.09
N ALA A 47 7.52 -17.68 30.81
CA ALA A 47 7.07 -17.90 29.43
C ALA A 47 7.17 -16.60 28.63
N LYS A 48 7.90 -16.64 27.52
CA LYS A 48 8.00 -15.50 26.60
C LYS A 48 6.87 -15.53 25.58
N GLY A 49 6.24 -14.38 25.41
CA GLY A 49 5.23 -14.16 24.37
C GLY A 49 5.85 -14.20 22.97
N THR A 50 5.03 -14.60 22.01
CA THR A 50 5.37 -14.68 20.59
C THR A 50 4.43 -13.80 19.78
N ARG A 51 4.85 -13.40 18.58
CA ARG A 51 4.01 -12.67 17.62
C ARG A 51 2.65 -13.34 17.41
N SER A 52 2.61 -14.65 17.20
CA SER A 52 1.36 -15.38 16.94
C SER A 52 0.37 -15.34 18.12
N GLN A 53 0.88 -15.34 19.36
CA GLN A 53 0.04 -15.18 20.54
C GLN A 53 -0.50 -13.76 20.63
N LEU A 54 0.33 -12.76 20.31
CA LEU A 54 -0.07 -11.35 20.28
C LEU A 54 -1.15 -11.11 19.21
N GLU A 55 -0.98 -11.67 18.01
CA GLU A 55 -1.96 -11.64 16.93
C GLU A 55 -3.28 -12.29 17.34
N THR A 56 -3.20 -13.43 18.03
CA THR A 56 -4.39 -14.13 18.53
C THR A 56 -5.11 -13.29 19.58
N ALA A 57 -4.40 -12.75 20.56
CA ALA A 57 -4.97 -11.95 21.63
C ALA A 57 -5.62 -10.65 21.10
N ALA A 58 -4.96 -9.98 20.14
CA ALA A 58 -5.51 -8.79 19.49
C ALA A 58 -6.80 -9.11 18.71
N ARG A 59 -6.84 -10.23 17.98
CA ARG A 59 -8.05 -10.68 17.26
C ARG A 59 -9.19 -11.05 18.22
N MET A 60 -8.85 -11.59 19.39
CA MET A 60 -9.83 -11.94 20.43
C MET A 60 -10.27 -10.74 21.28
N ARG A 61 -9.64 -9.56 21.10
CA ARG A 61 -9.94 -8.31 21.84
C ARG A 61 -9.67 -8.42 23.34
N GLU A 62 -8.54 -9.03 23.69
CA GLU A 62 -8.16 -9.26 25.08
C GLU A 62 -7.01 -8.32 25.47
N LEU A 63 -7.32 -7.06 25.78
CA LEU A 63 -6.31 -6.03 26.13
C LEU A 63 -5.34 -6.48 27.21
N ALA A 64 -5.83 -7.15 28.25
CA ALA A 64 -4.99 -7.62 29.35
C ALA A 64 -3.99 -8.70 28.89
N VAL A 65 -4.42 -9.59 27.98
CA VAL A 65 -3.56 -10.62 27.37
C VAL A 65 -2.56 -9.98 26.42
N VAL A 66 -2.98 -9.02 25.60
CA VAL A 66 -2.11 -8.25 24.69
C VAL A 66 -0.99 -7.55 25.48
N THR A 67 -1.37 -6.82 26.53
CA THR A 67 -0.42 -6.08 27.38
C THR A 67 0.57 -7.02 28.04
N ALA A 68 0.09 -8.14 28.59
CA ALA A 68 0.95 -9.13 29.22
C ALA A 68 1.94 -9.75 28.20
N LEU A 69 1.48 -10.07 26.99
CA LEU A 69 2.35 -10.61 25.93
C LEU A 69 3.42 -9.60 25.49
N ILE A 70 3.09 -8.33 25.35
CA ILE A 70 4.06 -7.26 25.06
C ILE A 70 5.12 -7.17 26.18
N GLN A 71 4.68 -7.13 27.45
CA GLN A 71 5.59 -7.10 28.61
C GLN A 71 6.50 -8.34 28.67
N SER A 72 6.01 -9.50 28.24
CA SER A 72 6.81 -10.73 28.17
C SER A 72 7.82 -10.77 27.01
N GLY A 73 7.84 -9.74 26.17
CA GLY A 73 8.79 -9.58 25.05
C GLY A 73 8.28 -10.05 23.70
N ALA A 74 6.97 -10.23 23.51
CA ALA A 74 6.41 -10.48 22.17
C ALA A 74 6.69 -9.27 21.26
N LYS A 75 7.26 -9.51 20.07
CA LYS A 75 7.59 -8.48 19.09
C LYS A 75 6.75 -8.61 17.81
N GLY A 76 6.41 -7.46 17.24
CA GLY A 76 5.85 -7.33 15.89
C GLY A 76 4.35 -7.57 15.80
N THR A 77 3.71 -6.84 14.89
CA THR A 77 2.29 -6.99 14.55
C THR A 77 2.15 -7.03 13.03
N ARG A 78 1.07 -7.64 12.50
CA ARG A 78 0.68 -7.44 11.09
C ARG A 78 -0.29 -6.28 10.99
N PRO A 79 -0.45 -5.63 9.82
CA PRO A 79 -1.42 -4.56 9.69
C PRO A 79 -2.86 -5.05 9.95
N GLN A 80 -3.24 -6.24 9.48
CA GLN A 80 -4.53 -6.87 9.84
C GLN A 80 -4.75 -7.04 11.37
N THR A 81 -3.68 -7.13 12.16
CA THR A 81 -3.78 -7.26 13.62
C THR A 81 -4.15 -5.92 14.27
N LEU A 82 -3.63 -4.82 13.75
CA LEU A 82 -3.97 -3.47 14.19
C LEU A 82 -5.37 -3.08 13.73
N GLU A 83 -5.76 -3.46 12.52
CA GLU A 83 -7.13 -3.29 12.03
C GLU A 83 -8.14 -4.08 12.88
N ALA A 84 -7.85 -5.33 13.21
CA ALA A 84 -8.72 -6.13 14.07
C ALA A 84 -8.88 -5.51 15.47
N ALA A 85 -7.82 -4.87 15.98
CA ALA A 85 -7.81 -4.16 17.25
C ALA A 85 -8.60 -2.83 17.19
N SER A 86 -8.44 -2.05 16.12
CA SER A 86 -9.05 -0.71 16.00
C SER A 86 -10.58 -0.73 15.91
N ARG A 87 -11.15 -1.79 15.35
CA ARG A 87 -12.60 -1.92 15.14
C ARG A 87 -13.44 -1.97 16.43
N ASN A 88 -12.83 -2.13 17.62
CA ASN A 88 -13.57 -2.12 18.88
C ASN A 88 -12.74 -1.78 20.14
N GLU A 89 -11.41 -1.78 20.10
CA GLU A 89 -10.57 -1.49 21.28
C GLU A 89 -9.38 -0.58 20.98
N PRO A 90 -9.54 0.76 21.03
CA PRO A 90 -8.43 1.70 20.80
C PRO A 90 -7.27 1.50 21.78
N ALA A 91 -7.54 1.01 22.99
CA ALA A 91 -6.51 0.68 23.98
C ALA A 91 -5.56 -0.45 23.53
N VAL A 92 -6.03 -1.40 22.71
CA VAL A 92 -5.18 -2.47 22.16
C VAL A 92 -4.23 -1.91 21.12
N VAL A 93 -4.73 -0.98 20.29
CA VAL A 93 -3.94 -0.28 19.28
C VAL A 93 -2.82 0.54 19.95
N ASP A 94 -3.16 1.32 20.99
CA ASP A 94 -2.18 2.08 21.78
C ASP A 94 -1.10 1.19 22.42
N ALA A 95 -1.52 0.05 22.98
CA ALA A 95 -0.58 -0.90 23.57
C ALA A 95 0.39 -1.46 22.53
N LEU A 96 -0.12 -1.82 21.35
CA LEU A 96 0.70 -2.33 20.24
C LEU A 96 1.65 -1.26 19.69
N ALA A 97 1.20 -0.01 19.53
CA ALA A 97 2.06 1.10 19.12
C ALA A 97 3.22 1.34 20.11
N ARG A 98 2.94 1.29 21.42
CA ARG A 98 3.95 1.46 22.49
C ARG A 98 4.89 0.26 22.65
N SER A 99 4.65 -0.86 21.98
CA SER A 99 5.48 -2.06 22.06
C SER A 99 6.79 -1.98 21.26
N GLY A 100 7.07 -0.85 20.61
CA GLY A 100 8.23 -0.68 19.73
C GLY A 100 8.05 -1.35 18.37
N VAL A 101 6.80 -1.49 17.92
CA VAL A 101 6.49 -1.86 16.53
C VAL A 101 6.94 -0.72 15.63
N ASP A 102 7.63 -1.07 14.56
CA ASP A 102 7.95 -0.17 13.45
C ASP A 102 6.65 0.08 12.66
N LEU A 103 5.93 1.14 13.02
CA LEU A 103 4.63 1.47 12.44
C LEU A 103 4.73 1.81 10.95
N ASP A 104 5.84 2.39 10.52
CA ASP A 104 6.11 2.73 9.12
C ASP A 104 6.25 1.47 8.27
N ALA A 105 7.01 0.48 8.75
CA ALA A 105 7.10 -0.83 8.10
C ALA A 105 5.73 -1.54 8.03
N VAL A 106 4.89 -1.39 9.05
CA VAL A 106 3.54 -1.98 9.05
C VAL A 106 2.62 -1.24 8.08
N LEU A 107 2.71 0.10 7.98
CA LEU A 107 1.97 0.88 6.99
C LEU A 107 2.36 0.51 5.57
N PHE A 108 3.66 0.34 5.32
CA PHE A 108 4.15 -0.13 4.02
C PHE A 108 3.54 -1.49 3.64
N GLU A 109 3.53 -2.46 4.57
CA GLU A 109 2.91 -3.77 4.33
C GLU A 109 1.40 -3.65 4.09
N ALA A 110 0.70 -2.78 4.84
CA ALA A 110 -0.73 -2.52 4.62
C ALA A 110 -1.00 -2.01 3.19
N ALA A 111 -0.21 -1.04 2.73
CA ALA A 111 -0.28 -0.50 1.38
C ALA A 111 0.06 -1.57 0.32
N LEU A 112 1.11 -2.35 0.57
CA LEU A 112 1.56 -3.43 -0.31
C LEU A 112 0.51 -4.55 -0.45
N HIS A 113 -0.34 -4.75 0.55
CA HIS A 113 -1.39 -5.76 0.55
C HIS A 113 -2.80 -5.20 0.26
N GLY A 114 -2.97 -3.88 0.24
CA GLY A 114 -4.26 -3.23 -0.02
C GLY A 114 -5.19 -3.22 1.18
N GLU A 115 -4.65 -3.25 2.40
CA GLU A 115 -5.39 -3.22 3.67
C GLU A 115 -5.82 -1.79 3.99
N ALA A 116 -6.73 -1.26 3.17
CA ALA A 116 -7.15 0.14 3.21
C ALA A 116 -7.65 0.59 4.59
N GLU A 117 -8.35 -0.29 5.31
CA GLU A 117 -8.90 0.03 6.64
C GLU A 117 -7.84 0.04 7.75
N ALA A 118 -6.67 -0.59 7.52
CA ALA A 118 -5.56 -0.52 8.46
C ALA A 118 -4.80 0.82 8.36
N ILE A 119 -4.83 1.47 7.19
CA ILE A 119 -4.06 2.70 6.91
C ILE A 119 -4.45 3.84 7.88
N PRO A 120 -5.72 4.26 8.02
CA PRO A 120 -6.09 5.33 8.94
C PRO A 120 -5.63 5.08 10.38
N VAL A 121 -5.80 3.85 10.85
CA VAL A 121 -5.40 3.43 12.20
C VAL A 121 -3.90 3.59 12.40
N LEU A 122 -3.11 3.17 11.43
CA LEU A 122 -1.65 3.27 11.48
C LEU A 122 -1.19 4.73 11.50
N ILE A 123 -1.83 5.59 10.71
CA ILE A 123 -1.57 7.03 10.70
C ILE A 123 -1.93 7.66 12.03
N GLU A 124 -3.09 7.32 12.62
CA GLU A 124 -3.48 7.77 13.96
C GLU A 124 -2.50 7.32 15.05
N CYS A 125 -1.84 6.18 14.88
CA CYS A 125 -0.78 5.69 15.76
C CYS A 125 0.57 6.41 15.57
N GLY A 126 0.69 7.27 14.55
CA GLY A 126 1.91 8.01 14.23
C GLY A 126 2.81 7.36 13.18
N ALA A 127 2.31 6.43 12.36
CA ALA A 127 3.02 6.01 11.15
C ALA A 127 3.13 7.19 10.17
N ASP A 128 4.29 7.34 9.54
CA ASP A 128 4.50 8.34 8.50
C ASP A 128 4.05 7.79 7.12
N PRO A 129 3.05 8.41 6.45
CA PRO A 129 2.56 7.99 5.14
C PRO A 129 3.60 8.05 4.01
N ASN A 130 4.71 8.75 4.22
CA ASN A 130 5.80 8.89 3.26
C ASN A 130 7.08 8.17 3.70
N ALA A 131 7.09 7.46 4.83
CA ALA A 131 8.28 6.74 5.27
C ALA A 131 8.62 5.58 4.33
N PRO A 132 9.85 5.54 3.78
CA PRO A 132 10.24 4.50 2.84
C PRO A 132 10.54 3.16 3.55
N ASP A 133 10.35 2.06 2.83
CA ASP A 133 10.85 0.75 3.23
C ASP A 133 12.39 0.68 3.16
N ARG A 134 12.95 -0.48 3.49
CA ARG A 134 14.41 -0.70 3.44
C ARG A 134 15.02 -0.57 2.04
N ASN A 135 14.21 -0.68 0.99
CA ASN A 135 14.63 -0.50 -0.39
C ASN A 135 14.42 0.93 -0.88
N GLY A 136 13.86 1.80 -0.03
CA GLY A 136 13.54 3.17 -0.36
C GLY A 136 12.18 3.36 -1.00
N SER A 137 11.33 2.34 -1.13
CA SER A 137 9.99 2.46 -1.72
C SER A 137 9.02 3.05 -0.70
N VAL A 138 8.22 4.04 -1.10
CA VAL A 138 7.18 4.62 -0.23
C VAL A 138 5.86 3.83 -0.28
N PRO A 139 4.99 3.96 0.73
CA PRO A 139 3.74 3.20 0.81
C PRO A 139 2.82 3.40 -0.39
N LEU A 140 2.68 4.63 -0.89
CA LEU A 140 1.80 4.92 -2.03
C LEU A 140 2.29 4.24 -3.31
N TYR A 141 3.60 4.24 -3.55
CA TYR A 141 4.20 3.48 -4.65
C TYR A 141 3.92 1.97 -4.50
N ALA A 142 4.02 1.41 -3.29
CA ALA A 142 3.70 -0.01 -3.04
C ALA A 142 2.21 -0.37 -3.23
N ALA A 143 1.30 0.57 -2.98
CA ALA A 143 -0.13 0.42 -3.26
C ALA A 143 -0.42 0.46 -4.77
N ALA A 144 0.23 1.36 -5.49
CA ALA A 144 0.02 1.58 -6.91
C ALA A 144 0.76 0.57 -7.83
N ALA A 145 1.98 0.17 -7.48
CA ALA A 145 2.81 -0.69 -8.30
C ALA A 145 2.22 -2.10 -8.43
N LEU A 146 2.01 -2.53 -9.68
CA LEU A 146 1.40 -3.82 -10.02
C LEU A 146 2.40 -4.97 -10.18
N ARG A 147 3.62 -4.86 -9.62
CA ARG A 147 4.69 -5.86 -9.79
C ARG A 147 4.29 -7.22 -9.22
N GLY A 148 3.84 -8.12 -10.09
CA GLY A 148 3.47 -9.50 -9.75
C GLY A 148 2.15 -9.63 -8.96
N ARG A 149 1.40 -8.55 -8.78
CA ARG A 149 0.13 -8.56 -8.03
C ARG A 149 -1.04 -8.28 -8.96
N ARG A 150 -2.05 -9.15 -8.88
CA ARG A 150 -3.20 -9.16 -9.80
C ARG A 150 -4.37 -8.28 -9.34
N ARG A 151 -4.28 -7.55 -8.23
CA ARG A 151 -5.40 -6.80 -7.65
C ARG A 151 -5.09 -5.31 -7.54
N VAL A 152 -6.06 -4.51 -7.94
CA VAL A 152 -6.11 -3.07 -7.73
C VAL A 152 -6.40 -2.76 -6.27
N LYS A 153 -5.75 -1.72 -5.75
CA LYS A 153 -5.82 -1.30 -4.35
C LYS A 153 -6.25 0.17 -4.25
N VAL A 154 -7.28 0.55 -5.01
CA VAL A 154 -7.79 1.93 -5.10
C VAL A 154 -8.02 2.53 -3.71
N ASP A 155 -8.67 1.77 -2.83
CA ASP A 155 -9.01 2.27 -1.49
C ASP A 155 -7.74 2.56 -0.68
N ALA A 156 -6.69 1.75 -0.80
CA ALA A 156 -5.41 2.04 -0.14
C ALA A 156 -4.75 3.30 -0.69
N ILE A 157 -4.79 3.54 -2.01
CA ILE A 157 -4.28 4.77 -2.64
C ILE A 157 -5.02 5.99 -2.12
N ARG A 158 -6.36 5.93 -2.05
CA ARG A 158 -7.20 7.01 -1.52
C ARG A 158 -6.89 7.30 -0.06
N ARG A 159 -6.83 6.28 0.80
CA ARG A 159 -6.52 6.42 2.23
C ARG A 159 -5.13 6.99 2.48
N LEU A 160 -4.12 6.54 1.74
CA LEU A 160 -2.77 7.09 1.82
C LEU A 160 -2.73 8.55 1.38
N ARG A 161 -3.47 8.89 0.32
CA ARG A 161 -3.57 10.29 -0.13
C ARG A 161 -4.29 11.18 0.90
N GLU A 162 -5.39 10.70 1.47
CA GLU A 162 -6.10 11.38 2.57
C GLU A 162 -5.16 11.63 3.76
N ALA A 163 -4.23 10.70 4.01
CA ALA A 163 -3.21 10.84 5.04
C ALA A 163 -2.03 11.76 4.66
N GLY A 164 -1.99 12.30 3.43
CA GLY A 164 -0.93 13.21 2.99
C GLY A 164 0.26 12.54 2.29
N ALA A 165 0.10 11.30 1.81
CA ALA A 165 1.11 10.68 0.95
C ALA A 165 1.27 11.51 -0.35
N ASP A 166 2.53 11.68 -0.78
CA ASP A 166 2.87 12.37 -2.02
C ASP A 166 2.70 11.43 -3.24
N PRO A 167 1.77 11.71 -4.16
CA PRO A 167 1.53 10.91 -5.37
C PRO A 167 2.68 10.92 -6.39
N ASP A 168 3.64 11.83 -6.23
CA ASP A 168 4.82 11.91 -7.09
C ASP A 168 6.09 11.37 -6.42
N ASP A 169 6.05 11.09 -5.11
CA ASP A 169 7.14 10.40 -4.42
C ASP A 169 7.08 8.90 -4.74
N SER A 170 8.09 8.43 -5.45
CA SER A 170 8.29 7.01 -5.74
C SER A 170 9.33 6.38 -4.83
N GLY A 171 10.00 7.17 -3.99
CA GLY A 171 11.09 6.75 -3.14
C GLY A 171 12.47 6.93 -3.76
N ASN A 172 13.40 6.00 -3.49
CA ASN A 172 14.82 6.06 -3.90
C ASN A 172 15.07 5.96 -5.43
N GLY A 173 14.62 6.95 -6.19
CA GLY A 173 14.87 7.06 -7.63
C GLY A 173 14.15 6.02 -8.47
N PHE A 174 13.03 5.51 -7.97
CA PHE A 174 12.10 4.76 -8.80
C PHE A 174 11.52 5.67 -9.91
N GLU A 175 10.94 5.04 -10.93
CA GLU A 175 10.17 5.79 -11.92
C GLU A 175 8.92 6.39 -11.27
N PRO A 176 8.38 7.51 -11.78
CA PRO A 176 7.16 8.08 -11.25
C PRO A 176 6.03 7.05 -11.16
N ILE A 177 5.18 7.15 -10.13
CA ILE A 177 4.14 6.14 -9.86
C ILE A 177 3.25 5.91 -11.09
N LEU A 178 2.82 7.00 -11.75
CA LEU A 178 2.01 6.93 -12.97
C LEU A 178 2.70 6.16 -14.10
N HIS A 179 4.03 6.24 -14.25
CA HIS A 179 4.77 5.50 -15.28
C HIS A 179 4.75 4.01 -15.00
N SER A 180 4.94 3.63 -13.74
CA SER A 180 4.95 2.22 -13.36
C SER A 180 3.58 1.57 -13.63
N VAL A 181 2.50 2.29 -13.30
CA VAL A 181 1.13 1.85 -13.62
C VAL A 181 0.90 1.81 -15.14
N ALA A 182 1.30 2.85 -15.87
CA ALA A 182 1.17 2.92 -17.32
C ALA A 182 1.85 1.75 -18.07
N LYS A 183 3.00 1.28 -17.60
CA LYS A 183 3.71 0.12 -18.18
C LYS A 183 2.95 -1.20 -18.03
N SER A 184 2.01 -1.26 -17.08
CA SER A 184 1.26 -2.49 -16.75
C SER A 184 -0.10 -2.64 -17.46
N VAL A 185 -0.53 -1.63 -18.23
CA VAL A 185 -1.89 -1.54 -18.83
C VAL A 185 -2.33 -2.82 -19.54
N GLY A 186 -1.45 -3.50 -20.26
CA GLY A 186 -1.79 -4.71 -20.99
C GLY A 186 -1.27 -6.01 -20.37
N TRP A 187 -0.96 -6.03 -19.07
CA TRP A 187 -0.60 -7.27 -18.35
C TRP A 187 -1.83 -8.11 -17.98
N GLY A 188 -3.04 -7.68 -18.35
CA GLY A 188 -4.28 -8.44 -18.12
C GLY A 188 -4.67 -8.55 -16.65
N TYR A 189 -4.26 -7.58 -15.82
CA TYR A 189 -4.66 -7.50 -14.41
C TYR A 189 -6.08 -6.94 -14.26
N ALA A 190 -6.76 -7.42 -13.20
CA ALA A 190 -8.14 -7.04 -12.90
C ALA A 190 -8.27 -6.59 -11.44
N PRO A 191 -8.87 -5.42 -11.15
CA PRO A 191 -9.37 -4.44 -12.12
C PRO A 191 -8.28 -3.81 -13.01
N SER A 192 -8.72 -3.11 -14.06
CA SER A 192 -7.86 -2.56 -15.11
C SER A 192 -6.88 -1.53 -14.53
N PRO A 193 -5.59 -1.52 -14.97
CA PRO A 193 -4.63 -0.47 -14.61
C PRO A 193 -5.09 0.95 -14.96
N VAL A 194 -6.11 1.10 -15.82
CA VAL A 194 -6.77 2.39 -16.11
C VAL A 194 -7.40 2.99 -14.85
N GLU A 195 -7.95 2.17 -13.96
CA GLU A 195 -8.54 2.63 -12.70
C GLU A 195 -7.47 3.23 -11.76
N HIS A 196 -6.29 2.59 -11.67
CA HIS A 196 -5.16 3.15 -10.94
C HIS A 196 -4.72 4.50 -11.49
N ILE A 197 -4.65 4.65 -12.81
CA ILE A 197 -4.33 5.93 -13.46
C ILE A 197 -5.33 7.00 -13.02
N GLY A 198 -6.64 6.71 -13.11
CA GLY A 198 -7.68 7.65 -12.71
C GLY A 198 -7.54 8.08 -11.25
N VAL A 199 -7.39 7.12 -10.33
CA VAL A 199 -7.30 7.41 -8.88
C VAL A 199 -6.03 8.17 -8.52
N LEU A 200 -4.90 7.88 -9.17
CA LEU A 200 -3.66 8.64 -8.95
C LEU A 200 -3.77 10.09 -9.46
N LEU A 201 -4.44 10.30 -10.59
CA LEU A 201 -4.72 11.64 -11.11
C LEU A 201 -5.70 12.40 -10.21
N GLU A 202 -6.75 11.74 -9.70
CA GLU A 202 -7.65 12.30 -8.69
C GLU A 202 -6.91 12.64 -7.39
N ALA A 203 -5.91 11.84 -7.03
CA ALA A 203 -5.00 12.11 -5.93
C ALA A 203 -4.04 13.28 -6.22
N GLY A 204 -3.97 13.78 -7.46
CA GLY A 204 -3.13 14.92 -7.84
C GLY A 204 -1.70 14.54 -8.22
N ALA A 205 -1.46 13.29 -8.66
CA ALA A 205 -0.21 12.92 -9.33
C ALA A 205 0.03 13.82 -10.55
N ASP A 206 1.28 14.26 -10.76
CA ASP A 206 1.65 15.01 -11.95
C ASP A 206 1.59 14.12 -13.19
N PRO A 207 0.63 14.36 -14.12
CA PRO A 207 0.51 13.55 -15.33
C PRO A 207 1.72 13.64 -16.27
N ASP A 208 2.54 14.69 -16.12
CA ASP A 208 3.72 14.98 -16.93
C ASP A 208 5.04 14.75 -16.18
N ALA A 209 5.00 14.10 -15.00
CA ALA A 209 6.18 13.66 -14.28
C ALA A 209 7.13 12.90 -15.22
N ARG A 210 8.43 12.98 -14.97
CA ARG A 210 9.44 12.40 -15.88
C ARG A 210 10.28 11.36 -15.19
N ASP A 211 10.49 10.23 -15.87
CA ASP A 211 11.50 9.27 -15.44
C ASP A 211 12.91 9.74 -15.83
N HIS A 212 13.92 8.93 -15.51
CA HIS A 212 15.32 9.23 -15.82
C HIS A 212 15.61 9.35 -17.33
N ASN A 213 14.70 8.88 -18.20
CA ASN A 213 14.80 9.01 -19.66
C ASN A 213 13.99 10.20 -20.19
N GLY A 214 13.48 11.06 -19.31
CA GLY A 214 12.64 12.20 -19.68
C GLY A 214 11.26 11.80 -20.21
N THR A 215 10.89 10.52 -20.13
CA THR A 215 9.61 10.03 -20.65
C THR A 215 8.49 10.36 -19.67
N THR A 216 7.25 10.49 -20.15
CA THR A 216 6.04 10.70 -19.35
C THR A 216 5.17 9.44 -19.29
N ALA A 217 4.11 9.43 -18.48
CA ALA A 217 3.19 8.29 -18.41
C ALA A 217 2.56 7.97 -19.79
N LEU A 218 2.28 8.99 -20.62
CA LEU A 218 1.81 8.80 -22.00
C LEU A 218 2.83 8.04 -22.86
N HIS A 219 4.12 8.38 -22.75
CA HIS A 219 5.18 7.62 -23.43
C HIS A 219 5.24 6.18 -22.96
N ALA A 220 5.07 5.96 -21.65
CA ALA A 220 5.08 4.63 -21.06
C ALA A 220 3.93 3.75 -21.58
N VAL A 221 2.70 4.28 -21.69
CA VAL A 221 1.55 3.55 -22.28
C VAL A 221 1.84 3.18 -23.74
N VAL A 222 2.33 4.14 -24.54
CA VAL A 222 2.68 3.90 -25.95
C VAL A 222 3.80 2.86 -26.08
N SER A 223 4.85 2.98 -25.27
CA SER A 223 5.97 2.05 -25.28
C SER A 223 5.53 0.63 -24.89
N ALA A 224 4.67 0.51 -23.88
CA ALA A 224 4.13 -0.78 -23.44
C ALA A 224 3.26 -1.43 -24.52
N TYR A 225 2.57 -0.64 -25.34
CA TYR A 225 1.86 -1.12 -26.52
C TYR A 225 2.82 -1.59 -27.63
N VAL A 226 3.76 -0.72 -28.02
CA VAL A 226 4.66 -0.93 -29.17
C VAL A 226 5.71 -2.02 -28.93
N HIS A 227 6.18 -2.24 -27.69
CA HIS A 227 7.23 -3.23 -27.41
C HIS A 227 6.71 -4.61 -27.02
N ASP A 228 5.41 -4.76 -26.83
CA ASP A 228 4.84 -6.08 -26.60
C ASP A 228 4.92 -6.91 -27.89
N ARG A 229 5.11 -8.22 -27.73
CA ARG A 229 5.38 -9.17 -28.81
C ARG A 229 4.11 -9.87 -29.31
N ALA A 230 2.95 -9.60 -28.73
CA ALA A 230 1.68 -10.21 -29.14
C ALA A 230 1.11 -9.53 -30.40
N GLU A 231 0.91 -10.30 -31.46
CA GLU A 231 0.33 -9.85 -32.74
C GLU A 231 -1.19 -9.56 -32.65
N GLU A 232 -1.86 -9.96 -31.57
CA GLU A 232 -3.31 -9.80 -31.33
C GLU A 232 -3.60 -9.10 -30.00
N ARG A 233 -3.08 -7.89 -29.80
CA ARG A 233 -3.38 -7.14 -28.57
C ARG A 233 -4.61 -6.28 -28.73
N ASP A 234 -5.55 -6.41 -27.80
CA ASP A 234 -6.66 -5.48 -27.67
C ASP A 234 -6.12 -4.06 -27.39
N PRO A 235 -6.34 -3.08 -28.30
CA PRO A 235 -5.91 -1.71 -28.09
C PRO A 235 -6.80 -0.96 -27.10
N ALA A 236 -7.96 -1.48 -26.71
CA ALA A 236 -8.92 -0.78 -25.86
C ALA A 236 -8.37 -0.35 -24.49
N PRO A 237 -7.61 -1.18 -23.73
CA PRO A 237 -7.01 -0.77 -22.46
C PRO A 237 -5.99 0.37 -22.64
N TYR A 238 -5.25 0.36 -23.74
CA TYR A 238 -4.26 1.38 -24.08
C TYR A 238 -4.92 2.71 -24.45
N ALA A 239 -5.93 2.65 -25.33
CA ALA A 239 -6.72 3.82 -25.69
C ALA A 239 -7.43 4.41 -24.46
N ALA A 240 -7.95 3.58 -23.56
CA ALA A 240 -8.56 4.02 -22.31
C ALA A 240 -7.53 4.65 -21.35
N ALA A 241 -6.34 4.08 -21.20
CA ALA A 241 -5.27 4.65 -20.39
C ALA A 241 -4.79 6.01 -20.95
N ILE A 242 -4.63 6.13 -22.27
CA ILE A 242 -4.31 7.39 -22.95
C ILE A 242 -5.40 8.42 -22.69
N ALA A 243 -6.67 8.05 -22.86
CA ALA A 243 -7.80 8.94 -22.61
C ALA A 243 -7.83 9.42 -21.15
N ALA A 244 -7.59 8.53 -20.18
CA ALA A 244 -7.55 8.88 -18.76
C ALA A 244 -6.41 9.87 -18.45
N LEU A 245 -5.20 9.63 -18.95
CA LEU A 245 -4.06 10.53 -18.77
C LEU A 245 -4.32 11.92 -19.39
N LEU A 246 -4.86 11.97 -20.62
CA LEU A 246 -5.18 13.22 -21.29
C LEU A 246 -6.29 14.01 -20.57
N ALA A 247 -7.31 13.30 -20.07
CA ALA A 247 -8.37 13.89 -19.26
C ALA A 247 -7.83 14.43 -17.93
N GLY A 248 -6.85 13.74 -17.33
CA GLY A 248 -6.13 14.17 -16.13
C GLY A 248 -5.08 15.27 -16.38
N GLY A 249 -4.97 15.79 -17.59
CA GLY A 249 -4.14 16.95 -17.89
C GLY A 249 -2.84 16.67 -18.65
N ALA A 250 -2.45 15.41 -18.84
CA ALA A 250 -1.20 15.03 -19.50
C ALA A 250 -0.99 15.76 -20.82
N SER A 251 0.23 16.20 -21.08
CA SER A 251 0.59 16.88 -22.31
C SER A 251 0.81 15.86 -23.44
N PRO A 252 -0.02 15.88 -24.50
CA PRO A 252 0.18 14.99 -25.66
C PRO A 252 1.47 15.30 -26.43
N ASN A 253 2.08 16.46 -26.17
CA ASN A 253 3.27 16.96 -26.87
C ASN A 253 4.51 17.03 -25.96
N ALA A 254 4.48 16.41 -24.77
CA ALA A 254 5.68 16.26 -23.95
C ALA A 254 6.79 15.58 -24.76
N ARG A 255 8.03 16.06 -24.64
CA ARG A 255 9.17 15.47 -25.35
C ARG A 255 10.04 14.66 -24.38
N ASP A 256 10.36 13.43 -24.78
CA ASP A 256 11.35 12.58 -24.10
C ASP A 256 12.78 13.12 -24.28
N SER A 257 13.78 12.46 -23.68
CA SER A 257 15.20 12.86 -23.84
C SER A 257 15.75 12.72 -25.26
N PHE A 258 15.04 12.02 -26.16
CA PHE A 258 15.36 11.97 -27.60
C PHE A 258 14.62 13.05 -28.39
N GLY A 259 13.87 13.92 -27.72
CA GLY A 259 13.08 14.97 -28.32
C GLY A 259 11.78 14.46 -28.96
N ARG A 260 11.35 13.22 -28.73
CA ARG A 260 10.16 12.65 -29.37
C ARG A 260 8.93 12.84 -28.51
N THR A 261 7.78 13.07 -29.14
CA THR A 261 6.45 13.05 -28.52
C THR A 261 5.91 11.62 -28.37
N PRO A 262 4.89 11.38 -27.54
CA PRO A 262 4.20 10.10 -27.49
C PRO A 262 3.67 9.64 -28.85
N LEU A 263 3.16 10.57 -29.67
CA LEU A 263 2.67 10.28 -31.02
C LEU A 263 3.82 9.85 -31.95
N GLU A 264 4.94 10.57 -31.93
CA GLU A 264 6.12 10.22 -32.73
C GLU A 264 6.66 8.82 -32.34
N CYS A 265 6.66 8.49 -31.05
CA CYS A 265 6.99 7.15 -30.56
C CYS A 265 6.02 6.07 -31.07
N ALA A 266 4.73 6.35 -31.15
CA ALA A 266 3.72 5.42 -31.69
C ALA A 266 3.90 5.17 -33.19
N THR A 267 4.30 6.20 -33.95
CA THR A 267 4.50 6.13 -35.40
C THR A 267 5.88 5.63 -35.84
N GLY A 268 6.84 5.54 -34.91
CA GLY A 268 8.23 5.15 -35.21
C GLY A 268 8.40 3.75 -35.81
N ASN A 269 7.40 2.88 -35.67
CA ASN A 269 7.33 1.59 -36.36
C ASN A 269 5.98 1.45 -37.09
N PRO A 270 5.93 1.67 -38.42
CA PRO A 270 4.69 1.63 -39.20
C PRO A 270 3.93 0.29 -39.11
N ARG A 271 4.62 -0.82 -38.80
CA ARG A 271 3.99 -2.14 -38.62
C ARG A 271 3.26 -2.30 -37.28
N ARG A 272 3.49 -1.40 -36.33
CA ARG A 272 2.94 -1.42 -34.97
C ARG A 272 2.10 -0.16 -34.64
N ALA A 273 1.86 0.67 -35.65
CA ALA A 273 1.06 1.88 -35.54
C ALA A 273 -0.44 1.51 -35.55
N ASP A 274 -1.05 1.49 -34.37
CA ASP A 274 -2.46 1.13 -34.21
C ASP A 274 -3.39 2.35 -34.35
N PRO A 275 -4.40 2.32 -35.24
CA PRO A 275 -5.30 3.45 -35.47
C PRO A 275 -6.03 3.93 -34.21
N ALA A 276 -6.39 3.05 -33.28
CA ALA A 276 -7.08 3.42 -32.05
C ALA A 276 -6.14 4.17 -31.09
N VAL A 277 -4.90 3.71 -30.95
CA VAL A 277 -3.85 4.39 -30.16
C VAL A 277 -3.53 5.76 -30.75
N LEU A 278 -3.35 5.83 -32.07
CA LEU A 278 -3.11 7.09 -32.77
C LEU A 278 -4.29 8.07 -32.65
N ALA A 279 -5.53 7.58 -32.79
CA ALA A 279 -6.72 8.39 -32.63
C ALA A 279 -6.86 8.93 -31.19
N ALA A 280 -6.52 8.11 -30.19
CA ALA A 280 -6.53 8.53 -28.79
C ALA A 280 -5.51 9.65 -28.51
N LEU A 281 -4.31 9.57 -29.10
CA LEU A 281 -3.29 10.62 -29.01
C LEU A 281 -3.66 11.88 -29.83
N GLY A 282 -4.26 11.70 -31.01
CA GLY A 282 -4.54 12.77 -31.97
C GLY A 282 -5.74 13.65 -31.64
N LYS A 283 -6.81 13.12 -31.00
CA LYS A 283 -8.01 13.89 -30.68
C LYS A 283 -7.74 15.08 -29.74
N SER A 284 -6.80 14.96 -28.79
CA SER A 284 -6.52 16.00 -27.80
C SER A 284 -5.62 17.14 -28.32
N ALA A 285 -4.71 16.86 -29.26
CA ALA A 285 -3.85 17.88 -29.86
C ALA A 285 -4.65 18.91 -30.69
N ALA A 286 -5.73 18.48 -31.34
CA ALA A 286 -6.61 19.34 -32.13
C ALA A 286 -7.60 20.14 -31.25
N ASP A 287 -8.07 19.58 -30.14
CA ASP A 287 -9.07 20.22 -29.25
C ASP A 287 -8.45 21.31 -28.35
N ARG A 288 -7.19 21.17 -27.91
CA ARG A 288 -6.50 22.23 -27.14
C ARG A 288 -6.04 23.42 -27.99
N LEU A 289 -5.81 23.23 -29.29
CA LEU A 289 -5.59 24.34 -30.24
C LEU A 289 -6.86 25.15 -30.52
N ARG A 290 -8.05 24.61 -30.19
CA ARG A 290 -9.35 25.28 -30.35
C ARG A 290 -9.88 25.95 -29.07
N ALA A 291 -9.20 25.84 -27.93
CA ALA A 291 -9.57 26.57 -26.72
C ALA A 291 -9.18 28.06 -26.88
N PRO A 292 -10.15 29.00 -26.93
CA PRO A 292 -9.81 30.41 -27.10
C PRO A 292 -9.08 30.93 -25.86
N TYR A 293 -7.93 31.55 -26.11
CA TYR A 293 -7.11 32.34 -25.21
C TYR A 293 -7.99 33.28 -24.34
N ARG A 294 -8.32 32.89 -23.11
CA ARG A 294 -8.89 33.83 -22.13
C ARG A 294 -7.77 34.72 -21.62
N ALA A 295 -7.59 35.85 -22.30
CA ALA A 295 -6.77 36.95 -21.84
C ALA A 295 -7.30 37.42 -20.48
N THR A 296 -6.59 37.11 -19.41
CA THR A 296 -6.67 37.85 -18.14
C THR A 296 -6.07 39.24 -18.38
N ARG A 297 -6.87 40.15 -18.95
CA ARG A 297 -6.59 41.58 -18.85
C ARG A 297 -6.77 41.97 -17.39
N ARG A 298 -5.64 42.15 -16.69
CA ARG A 298 -5.56 42.98 -15.49
C ARG A 298 -6.11 44.36 -15.83
N ARG A 299 -7.07 44.83 -15.04
CA ARG A 299 -7.23 46.23 -14.65
C ARG A 299 -7.41 46.26 -13.15
#